data_AF-A0A183V4T5-F1
#
_entry.id   AF-A0A183V4T5-F1
#
_cell.length_a   1.000
_cell.length_b   1.000
_cell.length_c   1.000
_cell.angle_alpha   90.00
_cell.angle_beta   90.00
_cell.angle_gamma   90.00
#
_symmetry.space_group_name_H-M   'P 1'
#
loop_
_entity.id
_entity.type
_entity.pdbx_description
1 polymer ?
#
loop_
_entity_poly.entity_id
_entity_poly.type
_entity_poly.pdbx_seq_one_letter_code
_entity_poly.pdbx_strand_id
1 'polypeptide(L)'
;MLLLSMIVIFNPDFPSLRNRAAVERENLTYKNILKRLLYSLCGQDAKRTNLELKGLLDKITYLKTLNVRAQRMLHEVDSSQMEPLLLELFDG
;
A
#
# COMPACT_ATOMS: atom_id res chain seq x y z
N MET A 1 5.17 5.69 9.36
CA MET A 1 4.98 5.92 7.91
C MET A 1 5.71 4.86 7.08
N LEU A 2 7.02 4.67 7.23
CA LEU A 2 7.82 3.72 6.43
C LEU A 2 7.26 2.29 6.33
N LEU A 3 6.85 1.65 7.43
CA LEU A 3 6.31 0.29 7.41
C LEU A 3 5.01 0.17 6.59
N LEU A 4 4.15 1.18 6.66
CA LEU A 4 2.91 1.20 5.86
C LEU A 4 3.24 1.33 4.37
N SER A 5 4.21 2.16 4.01
CA SER A 5 4.70 2.27 2.65
C SER A 5 5.25 0.93 2.13
N MET A 6 6.03 0.20 2.94
CA MET A 6 6.53 -1.13 2.56
C MET A 6 5.40 -2.13 2.35
N ILE A 7 4.35 -2.11 3.19
CA ILE A 7 3.17 -2.98 3.02
C ILE A 7 2.43 -2.64 1.72
N VAL A 8 2.40 -1.37 1.31
CA VAL A 8 1.80 -0.93 0.04
C VAL A 8 2.67 -1.34 -1.17
N ILE A 9 3.99 -1.16 -1.08
CA ILE A 9 4.94 -1.48 -2.16
C ILE A 9 4.98 -2.99 -2.41
N PHE A 10 5.12 -3.79 -1.35
CA PHE A 10 5.11 -5.25 -1.46
C PHE A 10 3.69 -5.80 -1.55
N ASN A 11 2.85 -5.29 -2.46
CA ASN A 11 1.48 -5.76 -2.62
C ASN A 11 1.43 -7.05 -3.45
N PRO A 12 1.04 -8.22 -2.90
CA PRO A 12 1.00 -9.48 -3.63
C PRO A 12 -0.13 -9.56 -4.66
N ASP A 13 -1.07 -8.61 -4.64
CA ASP A 13 -2.19 -8.53 -5.58
C ASP A 13 -1.89 -7.59 -6.75
N PHE A 14 -0.65 -7.08 -6.86
CA PHE A 14 -0.25 -6.29 -8.01
C PHE A 14 -0.27 -7.17 -9.29
N PRO A 15 -0.80 -6.67 -10.41
CA PRO A 15 -0.85 -7.44 -11.65
C PRO A 15 0.55 -7.77 -12.17
N SER A 16 0.67 -8.85 -12.94
CA SER A 16 1.91 -9.22 -13.65
C SER A 16 3.13 -9.51 -12.77
N LEU A 17 2.95 -9.83 -11.48
CA LEU A 17 4.04 -10.25 -10.60
C LEU A 17 4.63 -11.60 -11.03
N ARG A 18 5.93 -11.61 -11.34
CA ARG A 18 6.67 -12.84 -11.68
C ARG A 18 6.82 -13.79 -10.49
N ASN A 19 7.06 -13.25 -9.28
CA ASN A 19 7.26 -14.05 -8.07
C ASN A 19 6.35 -13.57 -6.94
N ARG A 20 5.05 -13.88 -7.07
CA ARG A 20 4.03 -13.51 -6.08
C ARG A 20 4.35 -14.02 -4.67
N ALA A 21 4.88 -15.24 -4.55
CA ALA A 21 5.18 -15.86 -3.27
C ALA A 21 6.26 -15.11 -2.48
N ALA A 22 7.29 -14.60 -3.16
CA ALA A 22 8.31 -13.77 -2.51
C ALA A 22 7.72 -12.44 -2.01
N VAL A 23 6.91 -11.77 -2.84
CA VAL A 23 6.25 -10.51 -2.48
C VAL A 23 5.30 -10.71 -1.30
N GLU A 24 4.54 -11.79 -1.28
CA GLU A 24 3.63 -12.13 -0.19
C GLU A 24 4.38 -12.35 1.14
N ARG A 25 5.53 -13.04 1.08
CA ARG A 25 6.39 -13.26 2.25
C ARG A 25 6.94 -11.95 2.82
N GLU A 26 7.41 -11.06 1.97
CA GLU A 26 7.87 -9.72 2.39
C GLU A 26 6.71 -8.92 2.99
N ASN A 27 5.55 -8.91 2.31
CA ASN A 27 4.34 -8.24 2.80
C ASN A 27 3.94 -8.70 4.20
N LEU A 28 3.92 -10.02 4.41
CA LEU A 28 3.60 -10.62 5.70
C LEU A 28 4.62 -10.24 6.77
N THR A 29 5.90 -10.22 6.42
CA THR A 29 6.98 -9.80 7.32
C THR A 29 6.77 -8.36 7.80
N TYR A 30 6.50 -7.42 6.89
CA TYR A 30 6.24 -6.03 7.26
C TYR A 30 4.94 -5.86 8.08
N LYS A 31 3.87 -6.60 7.74
CA LYS A 31 2.63 -6.62 8.54
C LYS A 31 2.88 -7.13 9.97
N ASN A 32 3.69 -8.16 10.13
CA ASN A 32 4.04 -8.71 11.44
C ASN A 32 4.88 -7.73 12.28
N ILE A 33 5.86 -7.06 11.65
CA ILE A 33 6.66 -6.02 12.32
C ILE A 33 5.76 -4.86 12.75
N LEU A 34 4.86 -4.39 11.87
CA LEU A 34 3.89 -3.34 12.21
C LEU A 34 2.98 -3.75 13.37
N LYS A 35 2.47 -4.99 13.38
CA LYS A 35 1.64 -5.50 14.48
C LYS A 35 2.40 -5.50 15.81
N ARG A 36 3.66 -5.93 15.82
CA ARG A 36 4.51 -5.92 17.04
C ARG A 36 4.78 -4.50 17.52
N LEU A 37 5.07 -3.57 16.61
CA LEU A 37 5.26 -2.16 16.93
C LEU A 37 3.99 -1.58 17.56
N LEU A 38 2.83 -1.79 16.93
CA LEU A 38 1.54 -1.34 17.47
C LEU A 38 1.25 -1.97 18.84
N TYR A 39 1.58 -3.24 19.04
CA TYR A 39 1.42 -3.89 20.34
C TYR A 39 2.20 -3.18 21.45
N SER A 40 3.43 -2.78 21.16
CA SER A 40 4.23 -1.96 22.09
C SER A 40 3.62 -0.59 22.32
N LEU A 41 3.10 0.06 21.28
CA LEU A 41 2.52 1.41 21.36
C LEU A 41 1.15 1.43 22.05
N CYS A 42 0.39 0.35 21.95
CA CYS A 42 -0.92 0.19 22.58
C CYS A 42 -0.85 -0.34 24.01
N GLY A 43 0.33 -0.30 24.65
CA GLY A 43 0.49 -0.75 26.04
C GLY A 43 0.23 -2.26 26.21
N GLN A 44 0.61 -3.07 25.23
CA GLN A 44 0.45 -4.52 25.24
C GLN A 44 -1.02 -5.00 25.26
N ASP A 45 -1.96 -4.13 24.88
CA ASP A 45 -3.36 -4.48 24.69
C ASP A 45 -3.59 -5.08 23.30
N ALA A 46 -3.85 -6.38 23.24
CA ALA A 46 -4.09 -7.11 21.99
C ALA A 46 -5.37 -6.66 21.27
N LYS A 47 -6.44 -6.29 21.99
CA LYS A 47 -7.69 -5.85 21.38
C LYS A 47 -7.50 -4.50 20.69
N ARG A 48 -6.89 -3.55 21.41
CA ARG A 48 -6.59 -2.23 20.87
C ARG A 48 -5.62 -2.31 19.68
N THR A 49 -4.59 -3.12 19.80
CA THR A 49 -3.61 -3.35 18.71
C THR A 49 -4.28 -3.85 17.44
N ASN A 50 -5.17 -4.84 17.55
CA ASN A 50 -5.86 -5.38 16.38
C ASN A 50 -6.82 -4.36 15.77
N LEU A 51 -7.47 -3.52 16.58
CA LEU A 51 -8.33 -2.45 16.10
C LEU A 51 -7.54 -1.40 15.30
N GLU A 52 -6.42 -0.93 15.85
CA GLU A 52 -5.54 0.04 15.18
C GLU A 52 -4.94 -0.53 13.90
N LEU A 53 -4.46 -1.78 13.94
CA LEU A 53 -3.93 -2.46 12.76
C LEU A 53 -4.99 -2.58 11.65
N LYS A 54 -6.21 -2.99 12.01
CA LYS A 54 -7.32 -3.05 11.05
C LYS A 54 -7.60 -1.68 10.44
N GLY A 55 -7.70 -0.63 11.26
CA GLY A 55 -7.92 0.73 10.79
C GLY A 55 -6.85 1.22 9.81
N LEU A 56 -5.58 0.86 10.04
CA LEU A 56 -4.49 1.19 9.10
C LEU A 56 -4.59 0.41 7.77
N LEU A 57 -4.94 -0.88 7.82
CA LEU A 57 -5.14 -1.69 6.62
C LEU A 57 -6.36 -1.22 5.81
N ASP A 58 -7.43 -0.79 6.47
CA ASP A 58 -8.60 -0.22 5.82
C ASP A 58 -8.24 1.09 5.09
N LYS A 59 -7.39 1.94 5.69
CA LYS A 59 -6.85 3.14 5.02
C LYS A 59 -6.00 2.81 3.79
N ILE A 60 -5.21 1.74 3.82
CA ILE A 60 -4.48 1.27 2.65
C ILE A 60 -5.44 0.83 1.53
N THR A 61 -6.52 0.13 1.89
CA THR A 61 -7.55 -0.25 0.91
C THR A 61 -8.21 0.98 0.30
N TYR A 62 -8.52 1.99 1.10
CA TYR A 62 -9.05 3.25 0.60
C TYR A 62 -8.06 3.99 -0.33
N LEU A 63 -6.76 3.92 -0.04
CA LEU A 63 -5.72 4.48 -0.90
C LEU A 63 -5.72 3.85 -2.30
N LYS A 64 -5.99 2.54 -2.42
CA LYS A 64 -6.18 1.88 -3.73
C LYS A 64 -7.32 2.52 -4.52
N THR A 65 -8.45 2.82 -3.87
CA THR A 65 -9.59 3.49 -4.51
C THR A 65 -9.23 4.92 -4.94
N LEU A 66 -8.49 5.66 -4.13
CA LEU A 66 -7.99 6.99 -4.51
C LEU A 66 -7.04 6.92 -5.71
N ASN A 67 -6.15 5.92 -5.76
CA ASN A 67 -5.23 5.74 -6.88
C ASN A 67 -5.98 5.52 -8.20
N VAL A 68 -7.00 4.66 -8.21
CA VAL A 68 -7.84 4.43 -9.41
C VAL A 68 -8.53 5.71 -9.86
N ARG A 69 -9.01 6.54 -8.93
CA ARG A 69 -9.62 7.84 -9.27
C ARG A 69 -8.58 8.80 -9.85
N ALA A 70 -7.39 8.87 -9.26
CA ALA A 70 -6.31 9.72 -9.75
C ALA A 70 -5.89 9.33 -11.18
N GLN A 71 -5.78 8.03 -11.46
CA GLN A 71 -5.51 7.52 -12.82
C GLN A 71 -6.56 7.97 -13.83
N ARG A 72 -7.85 7.92 -13.48
CA ARG A 72 -8.94 8.39 -14.37
C ARG A 72 -8.85 9.89 -14.65
N MET A 73 -8.59 10.69 -13.62
CA MET A 73 -8.46 12.15 -13.78
C MET A 73 -7.24 12.50 -14.64
N LEU A 74 -6.18 11.69 -14.59
CA LEU A 74 -4.99 11.91 -15.40
C LEU A 74 -5.25 11.79 -16.90
N HIS A 75 -6.16 10.91 -17.32
CA HIS A 75 -6.58 10.81 -18.72
C HIS A 75 -7.29 12.06 -19.24
N GLU A 76 -7.76 12.94 -18.34
CA GLU A 76 -8.38 14.22 -18.68
C GLU A 76 -7.35 15.36 -18.80
N VAL A 77 -6.09 15.10 -18.40
CA VAL A 77 -4.98 16.07 -18.47
C VAL A 77 -4.25 15.93 -19.81
N ASP A 78 -3.82 17.06 -20.37
CA ASP A 78 -2.98 17.08 -21.57
C ASP A 78 -1.62 16.43 -21.30
N SER A 79 -1.41 15.24 -21.87
CA SER A 79 -0.19 14.44 -21.71
C SER A 79 1.06 15.11 -22.28
N SER A 80 0.92 16.10 -23.17
CA SER A 80 2.05 16.88 -23.70
C SER A 80 2.74 17.75 -22.64
N GLN A 81 2.08 18.01 -21.52
CA GLN A 81 2.62 18.78 -20.40
C GLN A 81 3.15 17.90 -19.26
N MET A 82 3.12 16.58 -19.42
CA MET A 82 3.53 15.64 -18.37
C MET A 82 5.00 15.22 -18.50
N GLU A 83 5.65 15.03 -17.37
CA GLU A 83 7.01 14.50 -17.33
C GLU A 83 7.06 13.05 -17.85
N PRO A 84 8.10 12.65 -18.59
CA PRO A 84 8.19 11.31 -19.19
C PRO A 84 8.04 10.16 -18.20
N LEU A 85 8.58 10.30 -16.97
CA LEU A 85 8.46 9.27 -15.93
C LEU A 85 7.01 9.10 -15.44
N LEU A 86 6.24 10.19 -15.39
CA LEU A 86 4.83 10.12 -15.04
C LEU A 86 4.06 9.40 -16.14
N LEU A 87 4.31 9.72 -17.42
CA LEU A 87 3.70 9.02 -18.54
C LEU A 87 3.96 7.50 -18.45
N GLU A 88 5.20 7.08 -18.22
CA GLU A 88 5.56 5.66 -18.06
C GLU A 88 4.82 4.98 -16.89
N LEU A 89 4.65 5.69 -15.76
CA LEU A 89 3.97 5.14 -14.58
C LEU A 89 2.45 4.97 -14.78
N PHE A 90 1.85 5.68 -15.75
CA PHE A 90 0.41 5.71 -15.97
C PHE A 90 -0.05 5.07 -17.28
N ASP A 91 0.86 4.73 -18.19
CA ASP A 91 0.59 3.98 -19.44
C ASP A 91 0.42 2.46 -19.24
N GLY A 92 0.47 1.97 -17.99
CA GLY A 92 0.45 0.54 -17.62
C GLY A 92 -0.92 -0.08 -17.33
#